data_AF-R7RR76-F1
#
_entry.id   AF-R7RR76-F1
#
_cell.length_a   1.000
_cell.length_b   1.000
_cell.length_c   1.000
_cell.angle_alpha   90.00
_cell.angle_beta   90.00
_cell.angle_gamma   90.00
#
_symmetry.space_group_name_H-M   'P 1'
#
loop_
_entity.id
_entity.type
_entity.pdbx_description
1 polymer ?
#
loop_
_entity_poly.entity_id
_entity_poly.type
_entity_poly.pdbx_seq_one_letter_code
_entity_poly.pdbx_strand_id
1 'polypeptide(L)'
;MSITIIIKKQLKNNNVSYQQVRRWLEKYEKGGVEALQDKRGKRKSINEMSEIEKLKAEKKLLEAQNRRLQLENEFLKKLRELERGW
;
A
#
# COMPACT_ATOMS: atom_id res chain seq x y z
N MET A 1 19.80 -3.61 36.53
CA MET A 1 18.61 -2.75 36.34
C MET A 1 17.85 -3.23 35.11
N SER A 2 16.64 -3.75 35.28
CA SER A 2 15.92 -4.44 34.21
C SER A 2 15.38 -3.44 33.17
N ILE A 3 15.58 -3.75 31.88
CA ILE A 3 15.11 -3.00 30.70
C ILE A 3 13.64 -2.54 30.82
N THR A 4 12.82 -3.35 31.50
CA THR A 4 11.41 -3.09 31.82
C THR A 4 11.17 -1.77 32.59
N ILE A 5 12.09 -1.37 33.46
CA ILE A 5 11.98 -0.14 34.27
C ILE A 5 12.17 1.10 33.39
N ILE A 6 13.13 1.06 32.47
CA ILE A 6 13.45 2.15 31.54
C ILE A 6 12.27 2.38 30.59
N ILE A 7 11.70 1.30 30.05
CA ILE A 7 10.53 1.38 29.17
C ILE A 7 9.32 1.98 29.90
N LYS A 8 9.02 1.52 31.13
CA LYS A 8 7.92 2.07 31.94
C LYS A 8 8.09 3.57 32.23
N LYS A 9 9.32 4.01 32.54
CA LYS A 9 9.64 5.43 32.76
C LYS A 9 9.41 6.26 31.50
N GLN A 10 9.82 5.76 30.34
CA GLN A 10 9.69 6.47 29.07
C GLN A 10 8.23 6.52 28.55
N LEU A 11 7.44 5.46 28.80
CA LEU A 11 6.00 5.42 28.51
C LEU A 11 5.25 6.54 29.25
N LYS A 12 5.55 6.72 30.54
CA LYS A 12 4.92 7.76 31.38
C LYS A 12 5.20 9.17 30.87
N ASN A 13 6.41 9.42 30.38
CA ASN A 13 6.83 10.74 29.92
C ASN A 13 6.28 11.12 28.54
N ASN A 14 5.94 10.14 27.69
CA ASN A 14 5.54 10.39 26.30
C ASN A 14 4.05 10.09 26.03
N ASN A 15 3.27 9.77 27.06
CA ASN A 15 1.86 9.40 26.95
C ASN A 15 1.60 8.27 25.94
N VAL A 16 2.55 7.34 25.84
CA VAL A 16 2.49 6.17 24.95
C VAL A 16 1.99 4.99 25.77
N SER A 17 1.11 4.17 25.19
CA SER A 17 0.60 2.96 25.85
C SER A 17 1.63 1.82 25.81
N TYR A 18 1.59 0.96 26.83
CA TYR A 18 2.44 -0.24 26.85
C TYR A 18 2.24 -1.13 25.62
N GLN A 19 1.01 -1.19 25.09
CA GLN A 19 0.68 -1.96 23.88
C GLN A 19 1.36 -1.40 22.62
N GLN A 20 1.53 -0.07 22.53
CA GLN A 20 2.25 0.56 21.41
C GLN A 20 3.73 0.16 21.42
N VAL A 21 4.39 0.19 22.58
CA VAL A 21 5.80 -0.23 22.69
C VAL A 21 5.98 -1.71 22.42
N ARG A 22 5.07 -2.57 22.90
CA ARG A 22 5.11 -4.00 22.56
C ARG A 22 5.03 -4.23 21.05
N ARG A 23 4.13 -3.52 20.35
CA ARG A 23 4.03 -3.59 18.88
C ARG A 23 5.32 -3.13 18.18
N TRP A 24 6.00 -2.11 18.70
CA TRP A 24 7.29 -1.69 18.16
C TRP A 24 8.38 -2.73 18.39
N LEU A 25 8.43 -3.36 19.57
CA LEU A 25 9.35 -4.46 19.85
C LEU A 25 9.14 -5.62 18.87
N GLU A 26 7.89 -6.08 18.70
CA GLU A 26 7.55 -7.16 17.77
C GLU A 26 7.90 -6.81 16.31
N LYS A 27 7.77 -5.53 15.92
CA LYS A 27 8.21 -5.06 14.59
C LYS A 27 9.73 -5.06 14.45
N TYR A 28 10.41 -4.58 15.48
CA TYR A 28 11.87 -4.48 15.51
C TYR A 28 12.53 -5.86 15.48
N GLU A 29 12.00 -6.83 16.24
CA GLU A 29 12.51 -8.21 16.20
C GLU A 29 12.36 -8.85 14.82
N LYS A 30 11.33 -8.48 14.05
CA LYS A 30 11.05 -9.05 12.72
C LYS A 30 11.85 -8.41 11.58
N GLY A 31 12.19 -7.13 11.68
CA GLY A 31 12.80 -6.40 10.56
C GLY A 31 13.66 -5.22 10.96
N GLY A 32 14.18 -5.24 12.18
CA GLY A 32 15.09 -4.24 12.72
C GLY A 32 14.53 -2.83 12.70
N VAL A 33 15.43 -1.86 12.52
CA VAL A 33 15.10 -0.43 12.49
C VAL A 33 14.22 -0.07 11.28
N GLU A 34 14.43 -0.73 10.14
CA GLU A 34 13.68 -0.46 8.90
C GLU A 34 12.18 -0.77 9.05
N ALA A 35 11.82 -1.81 9.82
CA ALA A 35 10.43 -2.16 10.11
C ALA A 35 9.68 -1.14 11.00
N LEU A 36 10.41 -0.26 11.70
CA LEU A 36 9.83 0.82 12.50
C LEU A 36 9.53 2.08 11.69
N GLN A 37 10.04 2.18 10.47
CA GLN A 37 9.82 3.35 9.62
C GLN A 37 8.34 3.49 9.24
N ASP A 38 7.80 4.72 9.30
CA ASP A 38 6.41 4.95 8.90
C ASP A 38 6.25 4.81 7.38
N LYS A 39 5.59 3.72 6.96
CA LYS A 39 5.28 3.42 5.56
C LYS A 39 3.85 3.84 5.16
N ARG A 40 3.11 4.57 6.01
CA ARG A 40 1.78 5.08 5.64
C ARG A 40 1.85 5.99 4.42
N GLY A 41 0.90 5.81 3.49
CA GLY A 41 0.84 6.57 2.24
C GLY A 41 1.95 6.26 1.22
N LYS A 42 2.95 5.44 1.58
CA LYS A 42 4.04 5.06 0.68
C LYS A 42 3.73 3.69 0.07
N ARG A 43 3.85 3.58 -1.26
CA ARG A 43 3.81 2.26 -1.92
C ARG A 43 5.05 1.47 -1.52
N LYS A 44 4.90 0.15 -1.32
CA LYS A 44 6.03 -0.77 -1.22
C LYS A 44 6.91 -0.62 -2.46
N SER A 45 8.22 -0.72 -2.30
CA SER A 45 9.11 -0.76 -3.46
C SER A 45 8.84 -2.03 -4.27
N ILE A 46 9.13 -2.02 -5.57
CA ILE A 46 8.97 -3.19 -6.44
C ILE A 46 9.81 -4.38 -5.95
N ASN A 47 10.94 -4.13 -5.29
CA ASN A 47 11.79 -5.17 -4.71
C ASN A 47 11.22 -5.77 -3.41
N GLU A 48 10.42 -5.01 -2.65
CA GLU A 48 9.73 -5.48 -1.45
C GLU A 48 8.38 -6.17 -1.75
N MET A 49 7.94 -6.13 -3.01
CA MET A 49 6.62 -6.60 -3.43
C MET A 49 6.69 -8.10 -3.75
N SER A 50 5.77 -8.90 -3.20
CA SER A 50 5.70 -10.32 -3.55
C SER A 50 5.26 -10.51 -5.01
N GLU A 51 5.55 -11.66 -5.60
CA GLU A 51 5.14 -11.97 -6.98
C GLU A 51 3.63 -11.79 -7.18
N ILE A 52 2.83 -12.25 -6.21
CA ILE A 52 1.36 -12.10 -6.23
C ILE A 52 0.97 -10.62 -6.20
N GLU A 53 1.65 -9.80 -5.40
CA GLU A 53 1.38 -8.35 -5.33
C GLU A 53 1.74 -7.66 -6.65
N LYS A 54 2.86 -8.03 -7.29
CA LYS A 54 3.26 -7.52 -8.61
C LYS A 54 2.22 -7.86 -9.67
N LEU A 55 1.80 -9.13 -9.73
CA LEU A 55 0.79 -9.61 -10.67
C LEU A 55 -0.56 -8.89 -10.48
N LYS A 56 -0.98 -8.63 -9.24
CA LYS A 56 -2.19 -7.85 -8.96
C LYS A 56 -2.07 -6.40 -9.45
N ALA A 57 -0.91 -5.77 -9.25
CA ALA A 57 -0.66 -4.42 -9.71
C ALA A 57 -0.70 -4.33 -11.25
N GLU A 58 -0.06 -5.29 -11.93
CA GLU A 58 -0.05 -5.39 -13.38
C GLU A 58 -1.45 -5.67 -13.95
N LYS A 59 -2.18 -6.63 -13.38
CA LYS A 59 -3.56 -6.92 -13.75
C LYS A 59 -4.45 -5.68 -13.65
N LYS A 60 -4.33 -4.91 -12.57
CA LYS A 60 -5.10 -3.67 -12.39
C LYS A 60 -4.75 -2.62 -13.45
N LEU A 61 -3.48 -2.52 -13.85
CA LEU A 61 -3.07 -1.62 -14.92
C LEU A 61 -3.66 -2.05 -16.27
N LEU A 62 -3.59 -3.34 -16.58
CA LEU A 62 -4.15 -3.92 -17.81
C LEU A 62 -5.67 -3.75 -17.88
N GLU A 63 -6.39 -3.98 -16.78
CA GLU A 63 -7.84 -3.76 -16.71
C GLU A 63 -8.22 -2.31 -17.00
N ALA A 64 -7.45 -1.34 -16.47
CA ALA A 64 -7.68 0.08 -16.74
C ALA A 64 -7.43 0.44 -18.21
N GLN A 65 -6.38 -0.12 -18.83
CA GLN A 65 -6.11 0.07 -20.25
C GLN A 65 -7.20 -0.55 -21.13
N ASN A 66 -7.62 -1.77 -20.81
CA ASN A 66 -8.67 -2.46 -21.55
C ASN A 66 -10.00 -1.68 -21.47
N ARG A 67 -10.36 -1.19 -20.28
CA ARG A 67 -11.53 -0.32 -20.10
C ARG A 67 -11.45 0.94 -20.96
N ARG A 68 -10.28 1.58 -21.03
CA ARG A 68 -10.07 2.77 -21.88
C ARG A 68 -10.32 2.45 -23.35
N LEU A 69 -9.73 1.35 -23.84
CA LEU A 69 -9.88 0.91 -25.23
C LEU A 69 -11.32 0.50 -25.56
N GLN A 70 -12.03 -0.13 -24.61
CA GLN A 70 -13.45 -0.45 -24.78
C GLN A 70 -14.29 0.80 -24.97
N LEU A 71 -14.07 1.83 -24.14
CA LEU A 71 -14.78 3.10 -24.27
C LEU A 71 -14.44 3.80 -25.60
N GLU A 72 -13.18 3.78 -26.02
CA GLU A 72 -12.77 4.34 -27.31
C GLU A 72 -13.44 3.62 -28.49
N ASN A 73 -13.51 2.28 -28.45
CA ASN A 73 -14.21 1.49 -29.45
C ASN A 73 -15.72 1.76 -29.46
N GLU A 74 -16.35 1.87 -28.29
CA GLU A 74 -17.77 2.21 -28.18
C GLU A 74 -18.06 3.60 -28.72
N PHE A 75 -17.20 4.57 -28.42
CA PHE A 75 -17.29 5.92 -28.94
C PHE A 75 -17.23 5.93 -30.48
N LEU A 76 -16.27 5.22 -31.08
CA LEU A 76 -16.14 5.09 -32.53
C LEU A 76 -17.32 4.38 -33.19
N LYS A 77 -17.96 3.42 -32.51
CA LYS A 77 -19.19 2.78 -33.00
C LYS A 77 -20.34 3.79 -33.07
N LYS A 78 -20.56 4.55 -31.99
CA LYS A 78 -21.59 5.60 -31.95
C LYS A 78 -21.36 6.68 -33.00
N LEU A 79 -20.11 7.08 -33.25
CA LEU A 79 -19.78 8.05 -34.29
C LEU A 79 -20.20 7.55 -35.69
N ARG A 80 -19.86 6.30 -36.03
CA ARG A 80 -20.24 5.69 -37.31
C ARG A 80 -21.76 5.52 -37.48
N GLU A 81 -22.49 5.28 -36.40
CA GLU A 81 -23.97 5.22 -36.43
C GLU A 81 -24.56 6.58 -36.79
N LEU A 82 -24.03 7.67 -36.23
CA LEU A 82 -24.46 9.04 -36.54
C LEU A 82 -24.15 9.42 -37.99
N GLU A 83 -22.96 9.06 -38.49
CA GLU A 83 -22.55 9.33 -39.88
C GLU A 83 -23.36 8.55 -40.93
N ARG A 84 -23.93 7.39 -40.57
CA ARG A 84 -24.78 6.57 -41.45
C ARG A 84 -26.25 6.95 -41.43
N GLY A 85 -26.69 7.72 -40.44
CA GLY A 85 -28.08 8.14 -40.24
C GLY A 85 -28.46 9.44 -40.95
N TRP A 86 -27.59 9.95 -41.83
CA TRP A 86 -27.82 11.11 -42.71
C TRP A 86 -27.81 10.70 -44.18
#